data_AF-X1Q7K1-F1
#
_entry.id   AF-X1Q7K1-F1
#
_cell.length_a   1.000
_cell.length_b   1.000
_cell.length_c   1.000
_cell.angle_alpha   90.00
_cell.angle_beta   90.00
_cell.angle_gamma   90.00
#
_symmetry.space_group_name_H-M   'P 1'
#
loop_
_entity.id
_entity.type
_entity.pdbx_description
1 polymer ?
#
loop_
_entity_poly.entity_id
_entity_poly.type
_entity_poly.pdbx_seq_one_letter_code
_entity_poly.pdbx_strand_id
1 'polypeptide(L)'
;MLSGCFFSEQTLIISPDGTTDIKIEFWFEEGQAGDQGSIGIQKLLYLFPELQSYEMTKGEKDIEYSTYLVYAFKKDNVDINKNEYIDFTKRDDGSYLLLIRIPKIIEEEKDENDKMLTITVTMPAEIDMANTMRYSENTVEWELRTNDFTRNITLKAFTVPPQSS
;
A
#
# COMPACT_ATOMS: atom_id res chain seq x y z
N MET A 1 22.24 -7.83 -5.99
CA MET A 1 21.22 -6.84 -6.38
C MET A 1 19.90 -7.58 -6.45
N LEU A 2 18.83 -7.06 -5.84
CA LEU A 2 17.48 -7.62 -5.99
C LEU A 2 16.94 -7.19 -7.37
N SER A 3 17.39 -7.88 -8.42
CA SER A 3 16.85 -7.83 -9.78
C SER A 3 16.17 -9.18 -10.04
N GLY A 4 14.86 -9.24 -9.80
CA GLY A 4 14.05 -10.44 -9.98
C GLY A 4 12.67 -10.26 -9.34
N CYS A 5 11.64 -10.24 -10.19
CA CYS A 5 10.20 -10.19 -9.94
C CYS A 5 9.72 -10.28 -8.48
N PHE A 6 9.69 -9.15 -7.78
CA PHE A 6 8.88 -9.01 -6.59
C PHE A 6 8.03 -7.76 -6.71
N PHE A 7 6.78 -7.85 -6.28
CA PHE A 7 5.89 -6.70 -6.12
C PHE A 7 5.41 -6.64 -4.68
N SER A 8 4.91 -5.48 -4.30
CA SER A 8 4.37 -5.26 -2.97
C SER A 8 2.97 -4.69 -3.06
N GLU A 9 2.12 -5.13 -2.14
CA GLU A 9 0.77 -4.61 -1.99
C GLU A 9 0.62 -4.01 -0.60
N GLN A 10 -0.06 -2.87 -0.53
CA GLN A 10 -0.43 -2.22 0.72
C GLN A 10 -1.94 -2.04 0.73
N THR A 11 -2.60 -2.57 1.74
CA THR A 11 -4.03 -2.41 1.95
C THR A 11 -4.25 -1.61 3.23
N LEU A 12 -5.05 -0.55 3.12
CA LEU A 12 -5.49 0.26 4.25
C LEU A 12 -7.02 0.23 4.32
N ILE A 13 -7.59 -0.13 5.48
CA ILE A 13 -9.03 -0.01 5.73
C ILE A 13 -9.22 1.07 6.77
N ILE A 14 -9.71 2.23 6.34
CA ILE A 14 -9.81 3.43 7.17
C ILE A 14 -11.23 3.54 7.74
N SER A 15 -11.32 3.60 9.07
CA SER A 15 -12.56 3.80 9.81
C SER A 15 -12.92 5.29 9.92
N PRO A 16 -14.21 5.64 10.18
CA PRO A 16 -14.65 7.04 10.30
C PRO A 16 -13.91 7.89 11.33
N ASP A 17 -13.29 7.27 12.34
CA ASP A 17 -12.54 7.92 13.41
C ASP A 17 -11.04 8.09 13.09
N GLY A 18 -10.59 7.65 11.91
CA GLY A 18 -9.19 7.69 11.49
C GLY A 18 -8.35 6.52 12.00
N THR A 19 -8.96 5.55 12.70
CA THR A 19 -8.28 4.26 12.94
C THR A 19 -8.22 3.47 11.64
N THR A 20 -7.12 2.74 11.44
CA THR A 20 -6.83 2.04 10.19
C THR A 20 -6.25 0.67 10.45
N ASP A 21 -6.77 -0.32 9.74
CA ASP A 21 -6.17 -1.65 9.66
C ASP A 21 -5.24 -1.68 8.45
N ILE A 22 -3.99 -2.06 8.70
CA ILE A 22 -2.90 -2.02 7.73
C ILE A 22 -2.48 -3.46 7.40
N LYS A 23 -2.39 -3.76 6.11
CA LYS A 23 -1.78 -4.99 5.60
C LYS A 23 -0.72 -4.63 4.56
N ILE A 24 0.47 -5.21 4.69
CA ILE A 24 1.56 -5.06 3.73
C ILE A 24 1.96 -6.47 3.28
N GLU A 25 1.92 -6.73 1.98
CA GLU A 25 2.32 -8.00 1.40
C GLU A 25 3.52 -7.82 0.47
N PHE A 26 4.52 -8.68 0.66
CA PHE A 26 5.65 -8.82 -0.26
C PHE A 26 5.54 -10.16 -0.97
N TRP A 27 5.52 -10.11 -2.29
CA TRP A 27 5.29 -11.27 -3.16
C TRP A 27 6.56 -11.60 -3.92
N PHE A 28 7.03 -12.84 -3.79
CA PHE A 28 8.24 -13.34 -4.43
C PHE A 28 7.90 -14.56 -5.30
N GLU A 29 8.29 -14.56 -6.57
CA GLU A 29 8.14 -15.75 -7.41
C GLU A 29 8.89 -16.95 -6.80
N GLU A 30 8.21 -18.09 -6.68
CA GLU A 30 8.71 -19.27 -5.95
C GLU A 30 10.09 -19.74 -6.45
N GLY A 31 10.34 -19.65 -7.76
CA GLY A 31 11.63 -20.02 -8.38
C GLY A 31 12.85 -19.24 -7.88
N GLN A 32 12.65 -18.10 -7.20
CA GLN A 32 13.71 -17.29 -6.55
C GLN A 32 13.53 -17.15 -5.03
N ALA A 33 12.45 -17.71 -4.47
CA ALA A 33 11.95 -17.45 -3.12
C ALA A 33 12.60 -18.30 -2.00
N GLY A 34 13.70 -19.01 -2.28
CA GLY A 34 14.48 -19.74 -1.28
C GLY A 34 15.16 -18.83 -0.24
N ASP A 35 16.42 -19.10 0.11
CA ASP A 35 17.15 -18.34 1.14
C ASP A 35 17.16 -16.81 0.89
N GLN A 36 17.07 -16.37 -0.36
CA GLN A 36 17.04 -14.94 -0.74
C GLN A 36 15.79 -14.20 -0.25
N GLY A 37 14.60 -14.82 -0.30
CA GLY A 37 13.37 -14.21 0.20
C GLY A 37 13.40 -14.01 1.70
N SER A 38 13.86 -15.03 2.43
CA SER A 38 14.01 -14.96 3.89
C SER A 38 15.08 -13.94 4.33
N ILE A 39 16.22 -13.87 3.63
CA ILE A 39 17.25 -12.84 3.86
C ILE A 39 16.70 -11.44 3.53
N GLY A 40 15.93 -11.30 2.46
CA GLY A 40 15.29 -10.05 2.07
C GLY A 40 14.33 -9.52 3.14
N ILE A 41 13.47 -10.39 3.66
CA ILE A 41 12.53 -10.03 4.74
C ILE A 41 13.25 -9.70 6.05
N GLN A 42 14.32 -10.43 6.41
CA GLN A 42 15.11 -10.06 7.59
C GLN A 42 15.74 -8.67 7.44
N LYS A 43 16.33 -8.36 6.28
CA LYS A 43 16.86 -7.02 6.00
C LYS A 43 15.78 -5.96 6.07
N LEU A 44 14.58 -6.25 5.58
CA LEU A 44 13.43 -5.37 5.67
C LEU A 44 13.05 -5.10 7.13
N LEU A 45 12.98 -6.13 7.98
CA LEU A 45 12.71 -5.97 9.41
C LEU A 45 13.81 -5.22 10.18
N TYR A 46 15.07 -5.27 9.73
CA TYR A 46 16.16 -4.45 10.29
C TYR A 46 16.02 -2.97 9.91
N LEU A 47 15.62 -2.69 8.67
CA LEU A 47 15.47 -1.33 8.15
C LEU A 47 14.17 -0.66 8.62
N PHE A 48 13.13 -1.46 8.87
CA PHE A 48 11.80 -1.02 9.29
C PHE A 48 11.39 -1.75 10.59
N PRO A 49 12.00 -1.41 11.74
CA PRO A 49 11.74 -2.08 13.01
C PRO A 49 10.27 -2.03 13.44
N GLU A 50 9.50 -1.04 12.97
CA GLU A 50 8.07 -0.93 13.24
C GLU A 50 7.30 -2.16 12.76
N LEU A 51 7.72 -2.80 11.67
CA LEU A 51 7.10 -4.02 11.15
C LEU A 51 7.28 -5.22 12.07
N GLN A 52 8.25 -5.18 13.00
CA GLN A 52 8.39 -6.22 14.03
C GLN A 52 7.24 -6.20 15.04
N SER A 53 6.51 -5.08 15.14
CA SER A 53 5.29 -4.98 15.95
C SER A 53 4.03 -5.48 15.24
N TYR A 54 4.14 -5.89 13.98
CA TYR A 54 3.03 -6.35 13.15
C TYR A 54 2.95 -7.87 13.24
N GLU A 55 1.75 -8.43 13.14
CA GLU A 55 1.58 -9.85 12.95
C GLU A 55 2.13 -10.25 11.58
N MET A 56 3.14 -11.11 11.55
CA MET A 56 3.72 -11.61 10.32
C MET A 56 3.18 -13.02 10.02
N THR A 57 2.68 -13.19 8.80
CA THR A 57 2.31 -14.51 8.26
C THR A 57 3.10 -14.77 6.97
N LYS A 58 3.39 -16.05 6.73
CA LYS A 58 4.04 -16.54 5.51
C LYS A 58 3.12 -17.57 4.87
N GLY A 59 2.92 -17.46 3.56
CA GLY A 59 2.11 -18.41 2.80
C GLY A 59 2.49 -18.42 1.33
N GLU A 60 1.75 -19.21 0.56
CA GLU A 60 1.87 -19.29 -0.89
C GLU A 60 0.54 -18.88 -1.51
N LYS A 61 0.60 -18.21 -2.66
CA LYS A 61 -0.57 -17.84 -3.45
C LYS A 61 -0.28 -18.07 -4.92
N ASP A 62 -1.25 -18.67 -5.60
CA ASP A 62 -1.20 -18.90 -7.04
C ASP A 62 -1.90 -17.75 -7.77
N ILE A 63 -1.20 -17.14 -8.71
CA ILE A 63 -1.77 -16.17 -9.64
C ILE A 63 -1.50 -16.66 -11.05
N GLU A 64 -2.58 -16.92 -11.79
CA GLU A 64 -2.57 -17.48 -13.14
C GLU A 64 -1.75 -18.79 -13.24
N TYR A 65 -0.52 -18.70 -13.74
CA TYR A 65 0.39 -19.82 -13.98
C TYR A 65 1.66 -19.77 -13.10
N SER A 66 1.69 -18.88 -12.10
CA SER A 66 2.85 -18.68 -11.23
C SER A 66 2.46 -18.79 -9.76
N THR A 67 3.28 -19.49 -8.99
CA THR A 67 3.17 -19.58 -7.53
C THR A 67 4.11 -18.55 -6.90
N TYR A 68 3.58 -17.81 -5.94
CA TYR A 68 4.29 -16.77 -5.22
C TYR A 68 4.38 -17.10 -3.73
N LEU A 69 5.56 -16.93 -3.16
CA LEU A 69 5.74 -16.88 -1.72
C LEU A 69 5.38 -15.48 -1.23
N VAL A 70 4.49 -15.41 -0.25
CA VAL A 70 3.93 -14.15 0.26
C VAL A 70 4.26 -14.01 1.73
N TYR A 71 4.87 -12.87 2.07
CA TYR A 71 5.05 -12.43 3.45
C TYR A 71 4.08 -11.29 3.72
N ALA A 72 3.13 -11.49 4.63
CA ALA A 72 2.13 -10.51 4.98
C ALA A 72 2.34 -10.00 6.40
N PHE A 73 2.41 -8.68 6.56
CA PHE A 73 2.47 -7.98 7.83
C PHE A 73 1.14 -7.29 8.07
N LYS A 74 0.54 -7.51 9.25
CA LYS A 74 -0.75 -6.95 9.63
C LYS A 74 -0.68 -6.20 10.94
N LYS A 75 -1.37 -5.07 11.00
CA LYS A 75 -1.58 -4.34 12.25
C LYS A 75 -2.91 -3.63 12.21
N ASP A 76 -3.70 -3.88 13.24
CA ASP A 76 -5.05 -3.34 13.38
C ASP A 76 -5.05 -2.09 14.26
N ASN A 77 -6.09 -1.27 14.13
CA ASN A 77 -6.34 -0.10 14.98
C ASN A 77 -5.17 0.90 15.05
N VAL A 78 -4.49 1.14 13.92
CA VAL A 78 -3.44 2.17 13.82
C VAL A 78 -4.07 3.54 13.62
N ASP A 79 -3.65 4.54 14.39
CA ASP A 79 -4.03 5.93 14.15
C ASP A 79 -3.30 6.47 12.91
N ILE A 80 -4.05 6.65 11.80
CA ILE A 80 -3.48 7.01 10.50
C ILE A 80 -2.82 8.39 10.51
N ASN A 81 -3.29 9.29 11.38
CA ASN A 81 -2.80 10.66 11.46
C ASN A 81 -1.43 10.75 12.17
N LYS A 82 -0.92 9.65 12.72
CA LYS A 82 0.46 9.55 13.21
C LYS A 82 1.47 9.30 12.08
N ASN A 83 1.00 8.94 10.88
CA ASN A 83 1.87 8.74 9.72
C ASN A 83 2.13 10.08 9.03
N GLU A 84 3.39 10.52 8.97
CA GLU A 84 3.77 11.81 8.36
C GLU A 84 3.49 11.92 6.85
N TYR A 85 3.34 10.78 6.18
CA TYR A 85 3.07 10.71 4.74
C TYR A 85 1.57 10.69 4.43
N ILE A 86 0.70 10.56 5.42
CA ILE A 86 -0.74 10.41 5.21
C ILE A 86 -1.49 11.53 5.94
N ASP A 87 -2.27 12.31 5.19
CA ASP A 87 -3.28 13.18 5.77
C ASP A 87 -4.66 12.58 5.50
N PHE A 88 -5.40 12.31 6.57
CA PHE A 88 -6.79 11.90 6.49
C PHE A 88 -7.66 12.91 7.24
N THR A 89 -8.59 13.55 6.54
CA THR A 89 -9.40 14.63 7.10
C THR A 89 -10.87 14.40 6.82
N LYS A 90 -11.68 14.37 7.89
CA LYS A 90 -13.14 14.49 7.80
C LYS A 90 -13.53 15.95 7.68
N ARG A 91 -14.37 16.28 6.70
CA ARG A 91 -14.91 17.63 6.48
C ARG A 91 -16.24 17.82 7.22
N ASP A 92 -16.66 19.08 7.36
CA ASP A 92 -17.87 19.46 8.09
C ASP A 92 -19.16 18.86 7.51
N ASP A 93 -19.18 18.63 6.20
CA ASP A 93 -20.29 17.96 5.48
C ASP A 93 -20.29 16.43 5.66
N GLY A 94 -19.33 15.87 6.40
CA GLY A 94 -19.18 14.44 6.63
C GLY A 94 -18.41 13.69 5.55
N SER A 95 -17.98 14.35 4.47
CA SER A 95 -17.07 13.77 3.47
C SER A 95 -15.64 13.63 4.01
N TYR A 96 -14.81 12.84 3.33
CA TYR A 96 -13.43 12.58 3.71
C TYR A 96 -12.47 12.95 2.57
N LEU A 97 -11.32 13.52 2.94
CA LEU A 97 -10.17 13.72 2.06
C LEU A 97 -9.01 12.85 2.55
N LEU A 98 -8.48 12.04 1.65
CA LEU A 98 -7.24 11.28 1.85
C LEU A 98 -6.15 11.81 0.93
N LEU A 99 -4.98 12.10 1.49
CA LEU A 99 -3.75 12.43 0.77
C LEU A 99 -2.64 11.49 1.24
N ILE A 100 -2.03 10.75 0.31
CA ILE A 100 -0.84 9.93 0.59
C ILE A 100 0.34 10.50 -0.21
N ARG A 101 1.38 10.95 0.48
CA ARG A 101 2.60 11.51 -0.11
C ARG A 101 3.62 10.41 -0.30
N ILE A 102 4.03 10.19 -1.54
CA ILE A 102 5.13 9.28 -1.85
C ILE A 102 6.34 10.14 -2.23
N PRO A 103 7.40 10.15 -1.41
CA PRO A 103 8.58 10.95 -1.69
C PRO A 103 9.37 10.39 -2.88
N LYS A 104 10.15 11.25 -3.53
CA LYS A 104 11.21 10.82 -4.45
C LYS A 104 12.20 9.94 -3.66
N ILE A 105 12.40 8.71 -4.09
CA ILE A 105 13.37 7.77 -3.51
C ILE A 105 14.39 7.24 -4.52
N ILE A 106 14.17 7.47 -5.82
CA ILE A 106 15.11 7.10 -6.90
C ILE A 106 15.62 8.38 -7.56
N GLU A 107 16.93 8.54 -7.68
CA GLU A 107 17.53 9.75 -8.25
C GLU A 107 17.38 9.87 -9.76
N GLU A 108 17.47 8.74 -10.47
CA GLU A 108 17.51 8.66 -11.94
C GLU A 108 16.38 7.78 -12.46
N GLU A 109 15.81 8.17 -13.61
CA GLU A 109 14.86 7.33 -14.34
C GLU A 109 15.53 6.02 -14.74
N LYS A 110 14.78 4.93 -14.60
CA LYS A 110 15.25 3.62 -15.02
C LYS A 110 14.59 3.24 -16.33
N ASP A 111 15.38 2.62 -17.21
CA ASP A 111 14.89 2.05 -18.46
C ASP A 111 13.83 0.95 -18.19
N GLU A 112 13.97 0.23 -17.07
CA GLU A 112 13.03 -0.80 -16.61
C GLU A 112 12.01 -0.21 -15.61
N ASN A 113 10.72 -0.26 -15.98
CA ASN A 113 9.60 0.27 -15.18
C ASN A 113 8.79 -0.86 -14.52
N ASP A 114 9.50 -1.82 -13.96
CA ASP A 114 8.98 -3.16 -13.68
C ASP A 114 8.54 -3.36 -12.22
N LYS A 115 9.02 -2.54 -11.28
CA LYS A 115 8.66 -2.69 -9.87
C LYS A 115 7.31 -2.08 -9.61
N MET A 116 6.37 -2.90 -9.14
CA MET A 116 5.00 -2.51 -8.89
C MET A 116 4.73 -2.45 -7.38
N LEU A 117 4.31 -1.27 -6.91
CA LEU A 117 3.66 -1.10 -5.62
C LEU A 117 2.18 -0.83 -5.89
N THR A 118 1.31 -1.73 -5.43
CA THR A 118 -0.14 -1.49 -5.43
C THR A 118 -0.55 -0.99 -4.06
N ILE A 119 -1.25 0.14 -4.01
CA ILE A 119 -1.84 0.69 -2.79
C ILE A 119 -3.35 0.66 -2.96
N THR A 120 -4.03 -0.12 -2.13
CA THR A 120 -5.48 -0.22 -2.06
C THR A 120 -5.97 0.39 -0.76
N VAL A 121 -6.95 1.29 -0.85
CA VAL A 121 -7.54 1.93 0.32
C VAL A 121 -9.06 1.80 0.29
N THR A 122 -9.62 1.30 1.38
CA THR A 122 -11.06 1.34 1.65
C THR A 122 -11.36 2.52 2.58
N MET A 123 -12.14 3.47 2.08
CA MET A 123 -12.57 4.69 2.76
C MET A 123 -13.85 4.45 3.57
N PRO A 124 -14.18 5.31 4.56
CA PRO A 124 -15.41 5.17 5.34
C PRO A 124 -16.70 5.54 4.59
N ALA A 125 -16.58 6.10 3.39
CA ALA A 125 -17.71 6.52 2.55
C ALA A 125 -17.37 6.32 1.07
N GLU A 126 -18.40 6.34 0.22
CA GLU A 126 -18.27 6.18 -1.23
C GLU A 126 -17.37 7.27 -1.85
N ILE A 127 -16.47 6.85 -2.71
CA ILE A 127 -15.50 7.70 -3.40
C ILE A 127 -16.20 8.44 -4.53
N ASP A 128 -16.18 9.76 -4.43
CA ASP A 128 -16.61 10.67 -5.49
C ASP A 128 -15.53 10.74 -6.58
N MET A 129 -14.28 10.92 -6.15
CA MET A 129 -13.16 11.20 -7.03
C MET A 129 -11.85 10.68 -6.46
N ALA A 130 -11.02 10.13 -7.34
CA ALA A 130 -9.63 9.82 -7.05
C ALA A 130 -8.73 10.19 -8.23
N ASN A 131 -7.43 10.39 -8.00
CA ASN A 131 -6.45 10.60 -9.08
C ASN A 131 -5.96 9.27 -9.71
N THR A 132 -6.91 8.37 -9.92
CA THR A 132 -6.78 7.06 -10.58
C THR A 132 -8.15 6.71 -11.14
N MET A 133 -8.21 5.89 -12.19
CA MET A 133 -9.47 5.36 -12.70
C MET A 133 -9.89 4.06 -12.01
N ARG A 134 -9.03 3.50 -11.14
CA ARG A 134 -9.28 2.24 -10.42
C ARG A 134 -9.92 2.52 -9.07
N TYR A 135 -11.17 2.96 -9.07
CA TYR A 135 -11.96 3.08 -7.84
C TYR A 135 -13.39 2.64 -8.09
N SER A 136 -14.01 2.09 -7.04
CA SER A 136 -15.40 1.64 -7.04
C SER A 136 -15.93 1.68 -5.63
N GLU A 137 -17.16 2.16 -5.47
CA GLU A 137 -17.80 2.34 -4.17
C GLU A 137 -16.87 3.12 -3.23
N ASN A 138 -16.50 2.56 -2.08
CA ASN A 138 -15.60 3.17 -1.12
C ASN A 138 -14.13 2.76 -1.26
N THR A 139 -13.75 2.02 -2.31
CA THR A 139 -12.39 1.48 -2.45
C THR A 139 -11.67 2.07 -3.67
N VAL A 140 -10.40 2.41 -3.50
CA VAL A 140 -9.51 2.98 -4.53
C VAL A 140 -8.18 2.26 -4.57
N GLU A 141 -7.62 2.14 -5.77
CA GLU A 141 -6.34 1.51 -6.04
C GLU A 141 -5.42 2.41 -6.87
N TRP A 142 -4.17 2.53 -6.42
CA TRP A 142 -3.08 3.10 -7.20
C TRP A 142 -2.01 2.05 -7.47
N GLU A 143 -1.62 1.93 -8.73
CA GLU A 143 -0.48 1.14 -9.15
C GLU A 143 0.68 2.09 -9.43
N LEU A 144 1.74 1.98 -8.63
CA LEU A 144 2.95 2.79 -8.75
C LEU A 144 4.06 1.95 -9.33
N ARG A 145 4.75 2.51 -10.33
CA ARG A 145 5.87 1.86 -11.00
C ARG A 145 7.19 2.51 -10.62
N THR A 146 8.31 1.87 -10.95
CA THR A 146 9.67 2.37 -10.64
C THR A 146 9.84 3.87 -10.92
N ASN A 147 9.36 4.35 -12.07
CA ASN A 147 9.52 5.74 -12.48
C ASN A 147 8.60 6.72 -11.73
N ASP A 148 7.57 6.27 -11.02
CA ASP A 148 6.78 7.14 -10.15
C ASP A 148 7.57 7.61 -8.92
N PHE A 149 8.59 6.85 -8.53
CA PHE A 149 9.47 7.13 -7.40
C PHE A 149 10.64 8.08 -7.73
N THR A 150 10.73 8.59 -8.97
CA THR A 150 11.74 9.58 -9.39
C THR A 150 11.31 11.02 -9.12
N ARG A 151 10.08 11.20 -8.65
CA ARG A 151 9.48 12.49 -8.29
C ARG A 151 8.62 12.34 -7.05
N ASN A 152 8.31 13.47 -6.40
CA ASN A 152 7.29 13.48 -5.37
C ASN A 152 5.91 13.34 -6.01
N ILE A 153 5.12 12.38 -5.57
CA ILE A 153 3.73 12.21 -5.99
C ILE A 153 2.80 12.29 -4.78
N THR A 154 1.54 12.61 -5.05
CA THR A 154 0.50 12.59 -4.02
C THR A 154 -0.71 11.84 -4.55
N LEU A 155 -1.06 10.74 -3.90
CA LEU A 155 -2.29 9.99 -4.15
C LEU A 155 -3.42 10.69 -3.43
N LYS A 156 -4.58 10.78 -4.08
CA LYS A 156 -5.71 11.57 -3.60
C LYS A 156 -7.01 10.82 -3.81
N ALA A 157 -7.79 10.68 -2.76
CA ALA A 157 -9.16 10.21 -2.83
C ALA A 157 -10.08 11.14 -2.02
N PHE A 158 -11.27 11.37 -2.54
CA PHE A 158 -12.31 12.18 -1.95
C PHE A 158 -13.63 11.42 -1.97
N THR A 159 -14.37 11.47 -0.86
CA THR A 159 -15.66 10.78 -0.74
C THR A 159 -16.82 11.76 -0.84
N VAL A 160 -18.01 11.25 -1.15
CA VAL A 160 -19.25 11.99 -0.91
C VAL A 160 -19.61 12.00 0.58
N PRO A 161 -20.43 12.96 1.05
CA PRO A 161 -21.10 12.87 2.34
C PRO A 161 -21.92 11.59 2.49
N PRO A 162 -22.01 10.97 3.68
CA PRO A 162 -22.94 9.88 3.94
C PRO A 162 -24.37 10.34 3.65
N GLN A 163 -25.13 9.57 2.85
CA GLN A 163 -26.54 9.90 2.63
C GLN A 163 -27.29 9.78 3.96
N SER A 164 -27.96 10.86 4.36
CA SER A 164 -28.87 10.83 5.52
C SER A 164 -30.05 9.94 5.15
N SER A 165 -30.19 8.81 5.86
CA SER A 165 -31.31 7.88 5.71
C SER A 165 -32.59 8.45 6.32
#